data_AF-A0A9N9NDS9-F1
#
_entry.id   AF-A0A9N9NDS9-F1
#
_cell.length_a   1.000
_cell.length_b   1.000
_cell.length_c   1.000
_cell.angle_alpha   90.00
_cell.angle_beta   90.00
_cell.angle_gamma   90.00
#
_symmetry.space_group_name_H-M   'P 1'
#
loop_
_entity.id
_entity.type
_entity.pdbx_description
1 polymer ?
#
loop_
_entity_poly.entity_id
_entity_poly.type
_entity_poly.pdbx_seq_one_letter_code
_entity_poly.pdbx_strand_id
1 'polypeptide(L)' 'MAYKWENAGFILARALPNIEEWRLFSPINVSKLTEKKIKKSNPNISTYIKSSKEWIVSIPQES' A
#
# COMPACT_ATOMS: atom_id res chain seq x y z
N MET A 1 19.28 -15.56 -8.65
CA MET A 1 19.69 -14.39 -7.84
C MET A 1 20.14 -14.93 -6.49
N ALA A 2 21.44 -14.88 -6.17
CA ALA A 2 21.95 -15.36 -4.89
C ALA A 2 21.71 -14.29 -3.82
N TYR A 3 20.95 -14.61 -2.78
CA TYR A 3 20.81 -13.75 -1.61
C TYR A 3 22.13 -13.78 -0.86
N LYS A 4 22.98 -12.77 -1.08
CA LYS A 4 24.15 -12.55 -0.25
C LYS A 4 23.66 -12.19 1.16
N TRP A 5 24.27 -12.80 2.17
CA TRP A 5 23.99 -12.55 3.60
C TRP A 5 24.09 -11.07 4.00
N GLU A 6 24.79 -10.26 3.19
CA GLU A 6 24.87 -8.80 3.31
C GLU A 6 23.51 -8.08 3.30
N ASN A 7 22.48 -8.69 2.69
CA ASN A 7 21.14 -8.11 2.57
C ASN A 7 20.11 -8.69 3.56
N ALA A 8 20.56 -9.43 4.58
CA ALA A 8 19.66 -9.96 5.60
C ALA A 8 18.90 -8.82 6.30
N GLY A 9 17.56 -8.91 6.34
CA GLY A 9 16.69 -7.91 6.95
C GLY A 9 16.37 -6.68 6.08
N PHE A 10 16.85 -6.63 4.84
CA PHE A 10 16.45 -5.58 3.90
C PHE A 10 15.06 -5.87 3.31
N ILE A 11 14.30 -4.81 3.04
CA ILE A 11 13.00 -4.90 2.36
C ILE A 11 13.20 -4.58 0.87
N LEU A 12 12.66 -5.42 -0.02
CA LEU A 12 12.56 -5.16 -1.45
C LEU A 12 11.20 -4.52 -1.76
N ALA A 13 11.20 -3.33 -2.37
CA ALA A 13 9.96 -2.67 -2.80
C ALA A 13 10.11 -1.97 -4.16
N ARG A 14 9.00 -1.76 -4.86
CA ARG A 14 8.89 -1.01 -6.11
C ARG A 14 7.53 -0.32 -6.17
N ALA A 15 7.42 0.82 -6.86
CA ALA A 15 6.16 1.57 -6.90
C ALA A 15 5.14 0.90 -7.82
N LEU A 16 5.60 0.41 -8.97
CA LEU A 16 4.76 -0.27 -9.96
C LEU A 16 5.26 -1.69 -10.25
N PRO A 17 4.36 -2.68 -10.28
CA PRO A 17 4.73 -4.03 -10.66
C PRO A 17 5.19 -4.06 -12.12
N ASN A 18 6.34 -4.68 -12.37
CA ASN A 18 6.90 -4.99 -13.69
C ASN A 18 7.28 -3.80 -14.57
N ILE A 19 7.17 -2.58 -14.04
CA ILE A 19 7.56 -1.34 -14.73
C ILE A 19 8.88 -0.82 -14.15
N GLU A 20 9.07 -0.93 -12.84
CA GLU A 20 10.23 -0.39 -12.15
C GLU A 20 11.13 -1.48 -11.56
N GLU A 21 12.41 -1.14 -11.43
CA GLU A 21 13.40 -1.96 -10.73
C GLU A 21 13.11 -2.05 -9.23
N TRP A 22 13.51 -3.16 -8.64
CA TRP A 22 13.42 -3.35 -7.20
C TRP A 22 14.41 -2.45 -6.46
N ARG A 23 13.92 -1.73 -5.46
CA ARG A 23 14.73 -0.95 -4.52
C ARG A 23 14.88 -1.71 -3.20
N LEU A 24 16.08 -1.66 -2.65
CA LEU A 24 16.42 -2.22 -1.35
C LEU A 24 16.34 -1.14 -0.27
N PHE A 25 15.65 -1.46 0.82
CA PHE A 25 15.55 -0.62 2.01
C PHE A 25 16.24 -1.32 3.17
N SER A 26 17.32 -0.72 3.68
CA SER A 26 18.03 -1.24 4.85
C SER A 26 17.18 -1.11 6.12
N PRO A 27 17.45 -1.93 7.15
CA PRO A 27 16.80 -1.77 8.46
C PRO A 27 16.88 -0.35 9.00
N ILE A 28 18.01 0.33 8.82
CA ILE A 28 18.22 1.73 9.25
C ILE A 28 17.25 2.68 8.51
N ASN A 29 17.05 2.49 7.21
CA ASN A 29 16.11 3.31 6.43
C ASN A 29 14.66 3.10 6.89
N VAL A 30 14.30 1.86 7.24
CA VAL A 30 12.96 1.52 7.74
C VAL A 30 12.73 2.11 9.13
N SER A 31 13.70 2.03 10.04
CA SER A 31 13.60 2.61 11.39
C SER A 31 13.30 4.11 11.35
N LYS A 32 13.91 4.85 10.42
CA LYS A 32 13.64 6.28 10.21
C LYS A 32 12.19 6.61 9.85
N LEU A 33 11.44 5.66 9.29
CA LEU A 33 10.00 5.85 9.01
C LEU A 33 9.18 5.91 10.30
N THR A 34 9.65 5.26 11.36
CA THR A 34 8.99 5.17 12.66
C THR A 34 9.45 6.23 13.67
N GLU A 35 10.57 6.92 13.40
CA GLU A 35 11.10 8.00 14.25
C GLU A 35 10.12 9.18 14.37
N LYS A 36 9.34 9.43 13.32
CA LYS A 36 8.25 10.41 13.39
C LYS A 36 7.06 9.78 14.09
N LYS A 37 6.60 10.41 15.16
CA LYS A 37 5.33 10.06 15.81
C LYS A 37 4.22 10.11 14.76
N ILE A 38 3.74 8.95 14.34
CA ILE A 38 2.63 8.84 13.40
C ILE A 38 1.41 9.38 14.12
N LYS A 39 0.98 10.60 13.76
CA LYS A 39 -0.28 11.14 14.23
C LYS A 39 -1.37 10.33 13.55
N LYS A 40 -1.84 9.28 14.22
CA LYS A 40 -3.05 8.56 13.81
C LYS A 40 -4.15 9.62 13.74
N SER A 41 -4.67 9.88 12.54
CA SER A 41 -5.87 10.68 12.40
C SER A 41 -6.97 9.98 13.20
N ASN A 42 -7.79 10.75 13.90
CA ASN A 42 -9.03 10.22 14.44
C ASN A 42 -10.05 10.33 13.31
N PRO A 43 -10.25 9.28 12.48
CA PRO A 43 -11.21 9.38 11.39
C PRO A 43 -12.60 9.63 11.98
N ASN A 44 -13.38 10.43 11.28
CA ASN A 44 -14.80 10.50 11.58
C ASN A 44 -15.42 9.17 11.14
N ILE A 45 -15.83 8.35 12.10
CA ILE A 45 -16.48 7.07 11.82
C ILE A 45 -17.96 7.39 11.62
N SER A 46 -18.46 7.22 10.40
CA SER A 46 -19.90 7.25 10.16
C SER A 46 -20.53 5.95 10.64
N THR A 47 -21.75 6.04 11.16
CA THR A 47 -22.60 4.86 11.31
C THR A 47 -22.86 4.27 9.94
N TYR A 48 -22.72 2.95 9.83
CA TYR A 48 -23.11 2.23 8.63
C TYR A 48 -24.58 2.52 8.29
N ILE A 49 -24.85 2.90 7.04
CA ILE A 49 -26.20 3.10 6.51
C ILE A 49 -26.36 2.15 5.33
N LYS A 50 -27.39 1.30 5.38
CA LYS A 50 -27.78 0.49 4.23
C LYS A 50 -28.37 1.42 3.16
N SER A 51 -27.85 1.36 1.94
CA SER A 51 -28.43 2.11 0.81
C SER A 51 -29.91 1.75 0.65
N SER A 52 -30.77 2.76 0.53
CA SER A 52 -32.18 2.58 0.19
C SER A 52 -32.41 2.41 -1.31
N LYS A 53 -31.39 2.66 -2.13
CA LYS A 53 -31.44 2.55 -3.59
C LYS A 53 -30.58 1.38 -4.06
N GLU A 54 -31.13 0.59 -4.97
CA GLU A 54 -30.35 -0.34 -5.76
C GLU A 54 -29.41 0.42 -6.70
N TRP A 55 -28.18 -0.07 -6.79
CA TRP A 55 -27.22 0.43 -7.76
C TRP A 55 -27.53 -0.21 -9.11
N ILE A 56 -28.26 0.50 -9.96
CA ILE A 56 -28.46 0.09 -11.35
C ILE A 56 -27.19 0.47 -12.10
N VAL A 57 -26.28 -0.49 -12.26
CA VAL A 57 -25.14 -0.35 -13.16
C VAL A 57 -25.62 -0.78 -14.55
N SER A 58 -25.89 0.20 -15.42
CA SER A 58 -26.17 -0.08 -16.82
C SER A 58 -24.90 -0.58 -17.48
N ILE A 59 -24.87 -1.85 -17.87
CA ILE A 59 -23.79 -2.39 -18.70
C ILE A 59 -23.97 -1.78 -20.11
N PRO A 60 -23.01 -1.01 -20.63
CA PRO A 60 -23.08 -0.54 -22.01
C PRO A 60 -23.05 -1.75 -22.94
N GLN A 61 -24.02 -1.84 -23.86
CA GLN A 61 -23.99 -2.90 -24.88
C GLN A 61 -22.83 -2.61 -25.83
N GLU A 62 -21.95 -3.59 -26.01
CA GLU A 62 -20.95 -3.57 -27.09
C GLU A 62 -21.70 -3.60 -28.43
N SER A 63 -21.36 -2.67 -29.31
CA SER A 63 -21.84 -2.60 -30.70
C SER A 63 -20.87 -3.29 -31.66
#